data_AF-A0A257MMD7-F1
#
_entry.id   AF-A0A257MMD7-F1
#
_cell.length_a   1.000
_cell.length_b   1.000
_cell.length_c   1.000
_cell.angle_alpha   90.00
_cell.angle_beta   90.00
_cell.angle_gamma   90.00
#
_symmetry.space_group_name_H-M   'P 1'
#
loop_
_entity.id
_entity.type
_entity.pdbx_description
1 polymer ?
#
loop_
_entity_poly.entity_id
_entity_poly.type
_entity_poly.pdbx_seq_one_letter_code
_entity_poly.pdbx_strand_id
1 'polypeptide(L)'
;MSLQDYGVLKGKAIETKKGAGSSPHFQILVSDDKLLFRIAVNFQSQEPPSDVLYFVDENFHHPIIDLLGPMPKGFNKLACKPGGAALDFIRGNLFDTSLMIPLPYDISGPDNDLNELVQKYVAKAIAMESSTIYAFGERWGPENERDKFFGFTPGNGIHDIHMNQGSSDKFMKYDGVWQDGSLVIHLPDENRWIAIFLAFQSQCFHTDDVQGHRIKDICDKVPPKPAEKSICIIAALVNPKGADKGLESVTLLNTTPQEIDLTGWSLADKNKKKLVLKDGIAAGEARRVHLSGQDIELSNNGGIITLLNKSGIKIDGVSYT
;
A
#
# COMPACT_ATOMS: atom_id res chain seq x y z
N MET A 1 -8.15 16.79 -8.60
CA MET A 1 -8.14 16.94 -7.15
C MET A 1 -7.93 15.56 -6.57
N SER A 2 -7.24 15.46 -5.43
CA SER A 2 -7.14 14.23 -4.64
C SER A 2 -8.52 13.66 -4.35
N LEU A 3 -8.58 12.39 -3.91
CA LEU A 3 -9.84 11.72 -3.62
C LEU A 3 -10.62 12.48 -2.54
N GLN A 4 -11.93 12.64 -2.72
CA GLN A 4 -12.80 13.46 -1.86
C GLN A 4 -13.44 12.64 -0.74
N ASP A 5 -13.81 11.39 -1.03
CA ASP A 5 -14.38 10.46 -0.06
C ASP A 5 -13.55 9.19 0.09
N TYR A 6 -12.26 9.37 0.40
CA TYR A 6 -11.33 8.27 0.67
C TYR A 6 -11.67 7.53 1.99
N GLY A 7 -11.63 6.20 1.93
CA GLY A 7 -11.83 5.36 3.11
C GLY A 7 -11.68 3.87 2.83
N VAL A 8 -12.23 3.06 3.73
CA VAL A 8 -12.25 1.60 3.62
C VAL A 8 -13.66 1.06 3.82
N LEU A 9 -14.13 0.25 2.87
CA LEU A 9 -15.34 -0.55 3.02
C LEU A 9 -14.99 -1.89 3.65
N LYS A 10 -15.57 -2.19 4.82
CA LYS A 10 -15.48 -3.49 5.48
C LYS A 10 -16.79 -4.26 5.27
N GLY A 11 -16.74 -5.46 4.68
CA GLY A 11 -17.94 -6.26 4.47
C GLY A 11 -17.68 -7.69 4.01
N LYS A 12 -18.75 -8.42 3.73
CA LYS A 12 -18.71 -9.80 3.21
C LYS A 12 -18.87 -9.79 1.70
N ALA A 13 -17.93 -10.42 0.99
CA ALA A 13 -18.07 -10.67 -0.44
C ALA A 13 -19.16 -11.71 -0.71
N ILE A 14 -20.01 -11.45 -1.69
CA ILE A 14 -21.18 -12.30 -2.04
C ILE A 14 -21.01 -12.89 -3.44
N GLU A 15 -20.69 -12.05 -4.42
CA GLU A 15 -20.67 -12.43 -5.83
C GLU A 15 -19.60 -11.62 -6.57
N THR A 16 -19.06 -12.16 -7.66
CA THR A 16 -18.19 -11.44 -8.60
C THR A 16 -18.77 -11.46 -10.00
N LYS A 17 -18.46 -10.42 -10.78
CA LYS A 17 -18.67 -10.38 -12.23
C LYS A 17 -17.38 -9.95 -12.91
N LYS A 18 -16.95 -10.73 -13.91
CA LYS A 18 -15.80 -10.38 -14.76
C LYS A 18 -16.08 -9.08 -15.52
N GLY A 19 -15.04 -8.29 -15.74
CA GLY A 19 -15.13 -7.13 -16.64
C GLY A 19 -15.35 -7.60 -18.08
N ALA A 20 -16.17 -6.89 -18.85
CA ALA A 20 -16.36 -7.13 -20.28
C ALA A 20 -16.47 -5.78 -21.03
N GLY A 21 -16.04 -5.76 -22.29
CA GLY A 21 -16.12 -4.57 -23.15
C GLY A 21 -14.95 -3.59 -23.00
N SER A 22 -15.17 -2.31 -23.32
CA SER A 22 -14.12 -1.29 -23.46
C SER A 22 -13.60 -0.68 -22.15
N SER A 23 -14.12 -1.09 -20.99
CA SER A 23 -13.61 -0.70 -19.66
C SER A 23 -13.81 -1.87 -18.69
N PRO A 24 -12.93 -2.88 -18.74
CA PRO A 24 -13.15 -4.16 -18.09
C PRO A 24 -12.74 -4.11 -16.61
N HIS A 25 -13.56 -3.45 -15.80
CA HIS A 25 -13.41 -3.47 -14.35
C HIS A 25 -14.00 -4.76 -13.78
N PHE A 26 -13.28 -5.46 -12.91
CA PHE A 26 -13.85 -6.56 -12.14
C PHE A 26 -14.71 -6.04 -11.02
N GLN A 27 -15.90 -6.61 -10.92
CA GLN A 27 -16.93 -6.16 -10.01
C GLN A 27 -17.10 -7.17 -8.89
N ILE A 28 -17.10 -6.69 -7.65
CA ILE A 28 -17.37 -7.51 -6.47
C ILE A 28 -18.58 -6.92 -5.76
N LEU A 29 -19.58 -7.75 -5.51
CA LEU A 29 -20.71 -7.42 -4.66
C LEU A 29 -20.34 -7.69 -3.21
N VAL A 30 -20.45 -6.66 -2.38
CA VAL A 30 -20.17 -6.73 -0.94
C VAL A 30 -21.38 -6.28 -0.14
N SER A 31 -21.66 -6.96 0.97
CA SER A 31 -22.65 -6.53 1.96
C SER A 31 -22.00 -6.15 3.29
N ASP A 32 -22.54 -5.11 3.91
CA ASP A 32 -22.26 -4.76 5.32
C ASP A 32 -23.38 -5.22 6.29
N ASP A 33 -24.22 -6.16 5.84
CA ASP A 33 -25.46 -6.65 6.47
C ASP A 33 -26.68 -5.70 6.37
N LYS A 34 -26.49 -4.45 5.91
CA LYS A 34 -27.57 -3.45 5.78
C LYS A 34 -27.76 -2.97 4.35
N LEU A 35 -26.65 -2.72 3.67
CA LEU A 35 -26.55 -2.21 2.32
C LEU A 35 -25.69 -3.15 1.48
N LEU A 36 -25.87 -2.99 0.17
CA LEU A 36 -25.02 -3.60 -0.83
C LEU A 36 -24.12 -2.53 -1.44
N PHE A 37 -22.91 -2.95 -1.80
CA PHE A 37 -21.87 -2.11 -2.36
C PHE A 37 -21.25 -2.84 -3.54
N ARG A 38 -20.91 -2.09 -4.59
CA ARG A 38 -20.12 -2.58 -5.71
C ARG A 38 -18.69 -2.05 -5.58
N ILE A 39 -17.76 -2.96 -5.41
CA ILE A 39 -16.33 -2.68 -5.53
C ILE A 39 -15.97 -2.84 -7.01
N ALA A 40 -15.39 -1.79 -7.60
CA ALA A 40 -14.87 -1.81 -8.96
C ALA A 40 -13.34 -1.76 -8.92
N VAL A 41 -12.70 -2.86 -9.33
CA VAL A 41 -11.24 -2.94 -9.39
C VAL A 41 -10.78 -2.59 -10.81
N ASN A 42 -9.96 -1.54 -10.94
CA ASN A 42 -9.48 -1.03 -12.22
C ASN A 42 -8.31 -1.88 -12.74
N PHE A 43 -8.40 -2.33 -14.00
CA PHE A 43 -7.42 -3.25 -14.59
C PHE A 43 -6.68 -2.71 -15.82
N GLN A 44 -6.98 -1.49 -16.23
CA GLN A 44 -6.33 -0.87 -17.37
C GLN A 44 -6.25 0.65 -17.20
N SER A 45 -5.07 1.22 -17.45
CA SER A 45 -4.90 2.67 -17.57
C SER A 45 -5.35 3.15 -18.95
N GLN A 46 -5.86 4.38 -19.01
CA GLN A 46 -6.13 5.06 -20.29
C GLN A 46 -4.85 5.57 -20.98
N GLU A 47 -3.67 5.35 -20.38
CA GLU A 47 -2.36 5.71 -20.92
C GLU A 47 -1.45 4.49 -21.12
N PRO A 48 -0.65 4.43 -22.19
CA PRO A 48 0.42 3.46 -22.33
C PRO A 48 1.62 3.73 -21.39
N PRO A 49 2.29 2.70 -20.84
CA PRO A 49 1.85 1.31 -20.82
C PRO A 49 0.59 1.15 -19.95
N SER A 50 -0.46 0.56 -20.55
CA SER A 50 -1.80 0.49 -19.96
C SER A 50 -1.94 -0.64 -18.94
N ASP A 51 -0.95 -1.52 -18.90
CA ASP A 51 -0.88 -2.66 -18.02
C ASP A 51 -0.71 -2.22 -16.56
N VAL A 52 -1.29 -3.03 -15.68
CA VAL A 52 -1.24 -2.87 -14.23
C VAL A 52 -0.09 -3.72 -13.69
N LEU A 53 0.67 -3.13 -12.78
CA LEU A 53 1.55 -3.84 -11.86
C LEU A 53 0.71 -4.42 -10.73
N TYR A 54 0.99 -5.65 -10.34
CA TYR A 54 0.34 -6.28 -9.20
C TYR A 54 1.36 -6.91 -8.25
N PHE A 55 0.99 -6.95 -6.98
CA PHE A 55 1.63 -7.77 -5.96
C PHE A 55 0.54 -8.32 -5.04
N VAL A 56 0.63 -9.62 -4.72
CA VAL A 56 -0.22 -10.25 -3.72
C VAL A 56 0.64 -10.78 -2.60
N ASP A 57 0.37 -10.30 -1.40
CA ASP A 57 0.88 -10.91 -0.18
C ASP A 57 -0.19 -11.88 0.36
N GLU A 58 0.03 -13.19 0.18
CA GLU A 58 -0.88 -14.23 0.65
C GLU A 58 -0.82 -14.44 2.17
N ASN A 59 0.16 -13.85 2.87
CA ASN A 59 0.32 -13.88 4.32
C ASN A 59 0.65 -12.48 4.83
N PHE A 60 -0.23 -11.53 4.56
CA PHE A 60 -0.01 -10.11 4.83
C PHE A 60 0.10 -9.83 6.32
N HIS A 61 1.28 -9.41 6.76
CA HIS A 61 1.55 -8.94 8.11
C HIS A 61 1.94 -7.46 8.07
N HIS A 62 1.13 -6.63 8.71
CA HIS A 62 1.41 -5.20 8.80
C HIS A 62 0.61 -4.60 9.96
N PRO A 63 1.14 -3.62 10.72
CA PRO A 63 0.43 -2.97 11.85
C PRO A 63 -0.95 -2.39 11.52
N ILE A 64 -1.24 -2.21 10.23
CA ILE A 64 -2.53 -1.71 9.78
C ILE A 64 -3.67 -2.70 10.05
N ILE A 65 -3.41 -4.01 10.06
CA ILE A 65 -4.47 -5.00 10.26
C ILE A 65 -5.12 -4.86 11.64
N ASP A 66 -4.35 -4.42 12.65
CA ASP A 66 -4.84 -4.13 14.00
C ASP A 66 -5.78 -2.91 14.04
N LEU A 67 -5.64 -1.99 13.09
CA LEU A 67 -6.56 -0.87 12.90
C LEU A 67 -7.83 -1.31 12.16
N LEU A 68 -7.74 -2.30 11.26
CA LEU A 68 -8.84 -2.76 10.41
C LEU A 68 -9.77 -3.76 11.13
N GLY A 69 -9.21 -4.67 11.92
CA GLY A 69 -9.97 -5.68 12.66
C GLY A 69 -11.15 -5.08 13.45
N PRO A 70 -10.91 -4.07 14.32
CA PRO A 70 -11.94 -3.47 15.16
C PRO A 70 -12.97 -2.58 14.44
N MET A 71 -12.74 -2.17 13.18
CA MET A 71 -13.66 -1.28 12.48
C MET A 71 -15.07 -1.88 12.34
N PRO A 72 -16.14 -1.07 12.41
CA PRO A 72 -17.48 -1.56 12.10
C PRO A 72 -17.59 -1.94 10.61
N LYS A 73 -18.49 -2.88 10.29
CA LYS A 73 -18.89 -3.15 8.91
C LYS A 73 -19.48 -1.88 8.28
N GLY A 74 -19.32 -1.75 6.96
CA GLY A 74 -19.71 -0.59 6.18
C GLY A 74 -18.51 0.27 5.79
N PHE A 75 -18.79 1.42 5.20
CA PHE A 75 -17.76 2.36 4.80
C PHE A 75 -17.27 3.20 5.98
N ASN A 76 -15.95 3.18 6.19
CA ASN A 76 -15.26 3.96 7.20
C ASN A 76 -14.42 5.04 6.49
N LYS A 77 -14.83 6.31 6.61
CA LYS A 77 -14.05 7.43 6.06
C LYS A 77 -12.73 7.56 6.82
N LEU A 78 -11.64 7.73 6.09
CA LEU A 78 -10.30 7.80 6.67
C LEU A 78 -9.68 9.17 6.45
N ALA A 79 -8.94 9.65 7.46
CA ALA A 79 -8.10 10.82 7.29
C ALA A 79 -6.79 10.45 6.59
N CYS A 80 -6.45 11.14 5.50
CA CYS A 80 -5.23 10.94 4.73
C CYS A 80 -4.00 11.49 5.48
N LYS A 81 -3.54 10.76 6.51
CA LYS A 81 -2.43 11.19 7.37
C LYS A 81 -1.62 9.98 7.89
N PRO A 82 -0.34 10.19 8.25
CA PRO A 82 0.46 9.15 8.89
C PRO A 82 -0.13 8.71 10.24
N GLY A 83 0.19 7.49 10.66
CA GLY A 83 -0.27 6.88 11.90
C GLY A 83 -1.75 6.49 11.94
N GLY A 84 -2.49 6.70 10.85
CA GLY A 84 -3.88 6.24 10.68
C GLY A 84 -3.98 4.94 9.88
N ALA A 85 -5.21 4.56 9.54
CA ALA A 85 -5.50 3.39 8.69
C ALA A 85 -5.52 3.71 7.19
N ALA A 86 -5.17 4.94 6.81
CA ALA A 86 -5.04 5.30 5.40
C ALA A 86 -3.81 4.62 4.78
N LEU A 87 -3.90 4.22 3.51
CA LEU A 87 -2.83 3.49 2.85
C LEU A 87 -1.92 4.45 2.08
N ASP A 88 -0.64 4.14 2.14
CA ASP A 88 0.38 4.73 1.29
C ASP A 88 1.44 3.67 1.03
N PHE A 89 1.59 3.23 -0.22
CA PHE A 89 2.47 2.12 -0.59
C PHE A 89 3.93 2.45 -0.25
N ILE A 90 4.31 3.73 -0.44
CA ILE A 90 5.68 4.20 -0.24
C ILE A 90 5.91 4.54 1.23
N ARG A 91 5.10 5.45 1.79
CA ARG A 91 5.30 6.01 3.15
C ARG A 91 4.85 5.07 4.25
N GLY A 92 3.91 4.18 3.94
CA GLY A 92 3.38 3.19 4.87
C GLY A 92 4.20 1.92 4.94
N ASN A 93 5.24 1.73 4.10
CA ASN A 93 6.02 0.48 4.03
C ASN A 93 5.14 -0.78 3.93
N LEU A 94 4.08 -0.72 3.12
CA LEU A 94 3.10 -1.80 3.03
C LEU A 94 3.71 -3.08 2.44
N PHE A 95 4.64 -2.94 1.49
CA PHE A 95 5.39 -4.02 0.87
C PHE A 95 6.62 -3.43 0.12
N ASP A 96 7.49 -4.30 -0.40
CA ASP A 96 8.58 -3.88 -1.29
C ASP A 96 8.03 -3.72 -2.72
N THR A 97 8.00 -2.48 -3.22
CA THR A 97 7.40 -2.15 -4.53
C THR A 97 8.13 -2.79 -5.70
N SER A 98 9.37 -3.26 -5.52
CA SER A 98 10.09 -4.02 -6.55
C SER A 98 9.54 -5.44 -6.78
N LEU A 99 8.71 -5.94 -5.86
CA LEU A 99 8.02 -7.23 -5.98
C LEU A 99 6.79 -7.16 -6.90
N MET A 100 6.36 -5.95 -7.30
CA MET A 100 5.26 -5.84 -8.23
C MET A 100 5.70 -6.29 -9.62
N ILE A 101 4.89 -7.14 -10.23
CA ILE A 101 5.14 -7.67 -11.57
C ILE A 101 4.06 -7.18 -12.53
N PRO A 102 4.40 -6.94 -13.80
CA PRO A 102 3.43 -6.54 -14.80
C PRO A 102 2.50 -7.71 -15.12
N LEU A 103 1.19 -7.48 -15.07
CA LEU A 103 0.20 -8.47 -15.52
C LEU A 103 -0.46 -7.95 -16.79
N PRO A 104 -0.38 -8.70 -17.91
CA PRO A 104 -1.25 -8.44 -19.04
C PRO A 104 -2.72 -8.57 -18.62
N TYR A 105 -3.55 -7.71 -19.19
CA TYR A 105 -4.96 -7.60 -18.82
C TYR A 105 -5.81 -8.84 -19.13
N ASP A 106 -5.54 -9.54 -20.25
CA ASP A 106 -6.30 -10.70 -20.72
C ASP A 106 -5.44 -11.48 -21.73
N ILE A 107 -4.85 -12.59 -21.30
CA ILE A 107 -4.14 -13.52 -22.17
C ILE A 107 -4.69 -14.92 -21.97
N SER A 108 -4.81 -15.70 -23.06
CA SER A 108 -5.34 -17.07 -22.95
C SER A 108 -4.40 -17.99 -22.16
N GLY A 109 -4.94 -18.68 -21.16
CA GLY A 109 -4.23 -19.61 -20.28
C GLY A 109 -4.71 -19.44 -18.83
N PRO A 110 -4.48 -20.41 -17.93
CA PRO A 110 -4.83 -20.25 -16.53
C PRO A 110 -3.79 -19.42 -15.76
N ASP A 111 -4.25 -18.68 -14.76
CA ASP A 111 -3.47 -17.92 -13.77
C ASP A 111 -2.55 -16.86 -14.37
N ASN A 112 -2.94 -16.27 -15.49
CA ASN A 112 -2.07 -15.42 -16.30
C ASN A 112 -2.64 -14.00 -16.54
N ASP A 113 -3.83 -13.71 -16.02
CA ASP A 113 -4.47 -12.39 -16.10
C ASP A 113 -4.98 -11.89 -14.74
N LEU A 114 -5.27 -10.59 -14.68
CA LEU A 114 -5.66 -9.91 -13.45
C LEU A 114 -7.08 -10.29 -12.97
N ASN A 115 -7.98 -10.64 -13.88
CA ASN A 115 -9.32 -11.12 -13.52
C ASN A 115 -9.23 -12.44 -12.76
N GLU A 116 -8.43 -13.39 -13.24
CA GLU A 116 -8.26 -14.70 -12.62
C GLU A 116 -7.57 -14.59 -11.26
N LEU A 117 -6.56 -13.72 -11.16
CA LEU A 117 -5.87 -13.46 -9.91
C LEU A 117 -6.81 -12.91 -8.84
N VAL A 118 -7.57 -11.85 -9.16
CA VAL A 118 -8.53 -11.27 -8.18
C VAL A 118 -9.66 -12.27 -7.89
N GLN A 119 -10.15 -12.98 -8.91
CA GLN A 119 -11.17 -14.01 -8.74
C GLN A 119 -10.71 -15.12 -7.79
N LYS A 120 -9.46 -15.60 -7.89
CA LYS A 120 -8.90 -16.65 -7.01
C LYS A 120 -9.09 -16.30 -5.54
N TYR A 121 -8.69 -15.09 -5.12
CA TYR A 121 -8.74 -14.69 -3.71
C TYR A 121 -10.15 -14.28 -3.27
N VAL A 122 -10.90 -13.58 -4.12
CA VAL A 122 -12.26 -13.16 -3.78
C VAL A 122 -13.21 -14.35 -3.72
N ALA A 123 -13.05 -15.36 -4.58
CA ALA A 123 -13.82 -16.61 -4.50
C ALA A 123 -13.61 -17.32 -3.16
N LYS A 124 -12.37 -17.32 -2.66
CA LYS A 124 -12.06 -17.86 -1.34
C LYS A 124 -12.77 -17.10 -0.22
N ALA A 125 -12.79 -15.76 -0.30
CA ALA A 125 -13.56 -14.93 0.62
C ALA A 125 -15.07 -15.22 0.53
N ILE A 126 -15.63 -15.34 -0.68
CA ILE A 126 -17.06 -15.67 -0.85
C ILE A 126 -17.39 -17.01 -0.15
N ALA A 127 -16.58 -18.05 -0.40
CA ALA A 127 -16.82 -19.39 0.12
C ALA A 127 -16.70 -19.52 1.65
N MET A 128 -15.84 -18.72 2.30
CA MET A 128 -15.65 -18.76 3.76
C MET A 128 -16.61 -17.83 4.48
N GLU A 129 -17.68 -18.33 5.08
CA GLU A 129 -18.72 -17.51 5.74
C GLU A 129 -18.15 -16.44 6.70
N SER A 130 -17.12 -16.79 7.48
CA SER A 130 -16.47 -15.88 8.44
C SER A 130 -15.57 -14.80 7.82
N SER A 131 -15.25 -14.89 6.52
CA SER A 131 -14.31 -13.98 5.87
C SER A 131 -14.78 -12.52 5.88
N THR A 132 -13.83 -11.59 5.78
CA THR A 132 -14.13 -10.18 5.55
C THR A 132 -13.26 -9.61 4.44
N ILE A 133 -13.85 -8.80 3.55
CA ILE A 133 -13.15 -7.95 2.59
C ILE A 133 -13.08 -6.51 3.13
N TYR A 134 -11.92 -5.89 2.90
CA TYR A 134 -11.60 -4.50 3.12
C TYR A 134 -11.19 -3.89 1.77
N ALA A 135 -11.98 -2.95 1.27
CA ALA A 135 -11.69 -2.27 0.01
C ALA A 135 -11.35 -0.81 0.25
N PHE A 136 -10.11 -0.44 -0.03
CA PHE A 136 -9.62 0.93 0.10
C PHE A 136 -9.72 1.66 -1.23
N GLY A 137 -10.20 2.89 -1.18
CA GLY A 137 -10.38 3.73 -2.35
C GLY A 137 -11.34 4.88 -2.06
N GLU A 138 -11.87 5.47 -3.13
CA GLU A 138 -12.90 6.50 -3.03
C GLU A 138 -14.30 5.86 -3.03
N ARG A 139 -15.19 6.38 -2.20
CA ARG A 139 -16.61 6.00 -2.21
C ARG A 139 -17.38 6.81 -3.24
N TRP A 140 -18.26 6.12 -3.97
CA TRP A 140 -19.29 6.74 -4.80
C TRP A 140 -20.68 6.36 -4.29
N GLY A 141 -21.66 7.25 -4.52
CA GLY A 141 -23.00 7.12 -3.98
C GLY A 141 -23.10 7.36 -2.46
N PRO A 142 -24.24 7.04 -1.83
CA PRO A 142 -25.40 6.39 -2.42
C PRO A 142 -26.11 7.24 -3.49
N GLU A 143 -26.43 6.62 -4.61
CA GLU A 143 -27.17 7.14 -5.75
C GLU A 143 -28.60 6.57 -5.74
N ASN A 144 -29.59 7.32 -6.22
CA ASN A 144 -30.97 6.81 -6.31
C ASN A 144 -31.12 5.76 -7.41
N GLU A 145 -30.20 5.80 -8.37
CA GLU A 145 -30.07 4.91 -9.49
C GLU A 145 -29.73 3.49 -9.03
N ARG A 146 -30.25 2.52 -9.78
CA ARG A 146 -29.96 1.10 -9.57
C ARG A 146 -28.54 0.79 -10.06
N ASP A 147 -27.80 0.01 -9.29
CA ASP A 147 -26.48 -0.48 -9.71
C ASP A 147 -26.58 -1.26 -11.03
N LYS A 148 -25.71 -0.92 -11.98
CA LYS A 148 -25.77 -1.44 -13.35
C LYS A 148 -25.31 -2.89 -13.47
N PHE A 149 -24.56 -3.41 -12.49
CA PHE A 149 -23.96 -4.74 -12.57
C PHE A 149 -24.73 -5.77 -11.74
N PHE A 150 -25.09 -5.42 -10.51
CA PHE A 150 -25.74 -6.30 -9.54
C PHE A 150 -27.20 -5.93 -9.27
N GLY A 151 -27.66 -4.76 -9.72
CA GLY A 151 -29.08 -4.42 -9.67
C GLY A 151 -29.62 -4.13 -8.26
N PHE A 152 -28.79 -3.66 -7.32
CA PHE A 152 -29.26 -3.19 -6.01
C PHE A 152 -29.49 -1.68 -6.01
N THR A 153 -30.26 -1.19 -5.02
CA THR A 153 -30.55 0.23 -4.80
C THR A 153 -30.51 0.52 -3.29
N PRO A 154 -29.95 1.66 -2.84
CA PRO A 154 -29.27 2.68 -3.64
C PRO A 154 -27.98 2.16 -4.28
N GLY A 155 -27.62 2.66 -5.47
CA GLY A 155 -26.32 2.39 -6.08
C GLY A 155 -25.22 2.98 -5.21
N ASN A 156 -24.23 2.20 -4.81
CA ASN A 156 -23.17 2.65 -3.90
C ASN A 156 -21.96 1.73 -4.04
N GLY A 157 -20.76 2.21 -3.74
CA GLY A 157 -19.58 1.38 -3.87
C GLY A 157 -18.25 2.09 -3.70
N ILE A 158 -17.20 1.38 -4.08
CA ILE A 158 -15.80 1.83 -3.98
C ILE A 158 -15.13 1.71 -5.35
N HIS A 159 -14.32 2.70 -5.71
CA HIS A 159 -13.47 2.72 -6.90
C HIS A 159 -12.07 3.27 -6.55
N ASP A 160 -11.21 3.43 -7.56
CA ASP A 160 -9.82 3.89 -7.39
C ASP A 160 -9.00 3.01 -6.44
N ILE A 161 -9.19 1.69 -6.62
CA ILE A 161 -8.56 0.61 -5.84
C ILE A 161 -7.20 0.24 -6.45
N HIS A 162 -6.29 1.21 -6.47
CA HIS A 162 -4.91 1.08 -6.89
C HIS A 162 -4.09 2.20 -6.24
N MET A 163 -2.78 2.23 -6.45
CA MET A 163 -1.92 3.34 -6.04
C MET A 163 -2.46 4.67 -6.61
N ASN A 164 -2.69 5.67 -5.76
CA ASN A 164 -3.32 6.94 -6.11
C ASN A 164 -2.32 8.10 -5.95
N GLN A 165 -1.10 7.87 -6.42
CA GLN A 165 0.01 8.81 -6.39
C GLN A 165 1.04 8.49 -7.47
N GLY A 166 1.97 9.42 -7.73
CA GLY A 166 3.07 9.24 -8.66
C GLY A 166 2.67 9.22 -10.12
N SER A 167 1.52 9.78 -10.47
CA SER A 167 0.98 9.71 -11.83
C SER A 167 1.74 10.59 -12.84
N SER A 168 1.52 10.35 -14.13
CA SER A 168 1.95 11.25 -15.22
C SER A 168 1.23 12.60 -15.15
N ASP A 169 1.75 13.62 -15.84
CA ASP A 169 1.22 15.00 -15.79
C ASP A 169 -0.30 15.10 -16.04
N LYS A 170 -0.88 14.23 -16.89
CA LYS A 170 -2.33 14.22 -17.20
C LYS A 170 -3.20 13.79 -16.01
N PHE A 171 -2.71 12.84 -15.21
CA PHE A 171 -3.43 12.24 -14.08
C PHE A 171 -2.94 12.74 -12.72
N MET A 172 -1.86 13.51 -12.69
CA MET A 172 -1.25 14.11 -11.49
C MET A 172 -2.25 14.83 -10.58
N LYS A 173 -3.33 15.37 -11.14
CA LYS A 173 -4.40 16.00 -10.34
C LYS A 173 -5.07 15.06 -9.35
N TYR A 174 -5.01 13.74 -9.54
CA TYR A 174 -5.60 12.72 -8.66
C TYR A 174 -4.61 12.21 -7.61
N ASP A 175 -3.33 12.57 -7.72
CA ASP A 175 -2.31 12.19 -6.75
C ASP A 175 -2.61 12.77 -5.36
N GLY A 176 -2.16 12.04 -4.34
CA GLY A 176 -2.25 12.44 -2.95
C GLY A 176 -1.53 11.46 -2.05
N VAL A 177 -0.99 11.97 -0.95
CA VAL A 177 -0.37 11.13 0.08
C VAL A 177 -1.45 10.46 0.93
N TRP A 178 -1.19 9.24 1.40
CA TRP A 178 -2.11 8.51 2.29
C TRP A 178 -3.53 8.34 1.74
N GLN A 179 -3.66 7.98 0.47
CA GLN A 179 -4.96 7.70 -0.16
C GLN A 179 -4.88 6.56 -1.20
N ASP A 180 -3.88 5.68 -1.08
CA ASP A 180 -3.75 4.56 -2.01
C ASP A 180 -4.88 3.54 -1.82
N GLY A 181 -5.29 2.91 -2.91
CA GLY A 181 -6.29 1.85 -2.92
C GLY A 181 -5.66 0.45 -2.85
N SER A 182 -6.40 -0.50 -2.28
CA SER A 182 -6.05 -1.92 -2.28
C SER A 182 -7.26 -2.77 -1.89
N LEU A 183 -7.17 -4.09 -2.12
CA LEU A 183 -8.06 -5.07 -1.51
C LEU A 183 -7.31 -5.85 -0.44
N VAL A 184 -7.87 -5.90 0.77
CA VAL A 184 -7.38 -6.76 1.85
C VAL A 184 -8.49 -7.74 2.25
N ILE A 185 -8.14 -9.01 2.39
CA ILE A 185 -9.07 -10.09 2.76
C ILE A 185 -8.58 -10.70 4.08
N HIS A 186 -9.47 -10.78 5.06
CA HIS A 186 -9.25 -11.55 6.28
C HIS A 186 -9.99 -12.88 6.17
N LEU A 187 -9.27 -13.98 6.42
CA LEU A 187 -9.77 -15.35 6.49
C LEU A 187 -9.59 -15.86 7.92
N PRO A 188 -10.55 -15.60 8.83
CA PRO A 188 -10.37 -15.88 10.27
C PRO A 188 -10.15 -17.36 10.57
N ASP A 189 -10.81 -18.26 9.84
CA ASP A 189 -10.69 -19.71 10.03
C ASP A 189 -9.27 -20.22 9.73
N GLU A 190 -8.49 -19.44 8.99
CA GLU A 190 -7.08 -19.72 8.65
C GLU A 190 -6.10 -18.84 9.44
N ASN A 191 -6.59 -17.93 10.28
CA ASN A 191 -5.81 -16.86 10.91
C ASN A 191 -4.90 -16.14 9.88
N ARG A 192 -5.47 -15.79 8.72
CA ARG A 192 -4.69 -15.33 7.58
C ARG A 192 -5.26 -14.07 6.96
N TRP A 193 -4.36 -13.14 6.64
CA TRP A 193 -4.66 -11.92 5.90
C TRP A 193 -4.00 -11.99 4.53
N ILE A 194 -4.72 -11.54 3.51
CA ILE A 194 -4.24 -11.45 2.13
C ILE A 194 -4.38 -10.01 1.68
N ALA A 195 -3.35 -9.43 1.07
CA ALA A 195 -3.43 -8.09 0.50
C ALA A 195 -3.08 -8.11 -0.99
N ILE A 196 -3.91 -7.43 -1.78
CA ILE A 196 -3.76 -7.29 -3.24
C ILE A 196 -3.49 -5.82 -3.52
N PHE A 197 -2.30 -5.53 -4.01
CA PHE A 197 -1.83 -4.20 -4.35
C PHE A 197 -1.71 -4.04 -5.86
N LEU A 198 -2.23 -2.92 -6.37
CA LEU A 198 -2.24 -2.61 -7.80
C LEU A 198 -1.66 -1.21 -8.02
N ALA A 199 -0.90 -1.04 -9.09
CA ALA A 199 -0.40 0.26 -9.54
C ALA A 199 -0.33 0.28 -11.06
N PHE A 200 -0.44 1.42 -11.71
CA PHE A 200 -0.19 1.49 -13.15
C PHE A 200 1.31 1.52 -13.45
N GLN A 201 1.74 0.87 -14.52
CA GLN A 201 3.16 0.90 -14.92
C GLN A 201 3.69 2.31 -15.22
N SER A 202 2.81 3.25 -15.57
CA SER A 202 3.16 4.66 -15.78
C SER A 202 3.38 5.45 -14.48
N GLN A 203 2.98 4.90 -13.33
CA GLN A 203 3.15 5.54 -12.02
C GLN A 203 4.56 5.35 -11.47
N CYS A 204 5.03 6.34 -10.72
CA CYS A 204 6.33 6.32 -10.07
C CYS A 204 6.21 6.04 -8.57
N PHE A 205 7.09 5.18 -8.06
CA PHE A 205 7.21 4.88 -6.62
C PHE A 205 8.12 5.85 -5.86
N HIS A 206 8.53 6.96 -6.48
CA HIS A 206 9.24 8.07 -5.84
C HIS A 206 8.41 9.34 -5.96
N THR A 207 7.74 9.71 -4.87
CA THR A 207 6.78 10.82 -4.83
C THR A 207 7.11 11.82 -3.73
N ASP A 208 6.76 13.10 -3.93
CA ASP A 208 6.96 14.13 -2.92
C ASP A 208 6.04 13.96 -1.70
N ASP A 209 6.49 14.38 -0.52
CA ASP A 209 5.81 14.07 0.75
C ASP A 209 4.56 14.91 1.05
N VAL A 210 4.15 15.80 0.14
CA VAL A 210 3.04 16.75 0.33
C VAL A 210 1.87 16.41 -0.57
N GLN A 211 2.12 16.30 -1.87
CA GLN A 211 1.08 16.11 -2.89
C GLN A 211 1.06 14.69 -3.45
N GLY A 212 2.11 13.89 -3.22
CA GLY A 212 2.24 12.57 -3.83
C GLY A 212 2.56 12.63 -5.33
N HIS A 213 3.00 13.77 -5.85
CA HIS A 213 3.44 13.90 -7.23
C HIS A 213 4.77 13.19 -7.43
N ARG A 214 4.97 12.63 -8.63
CA ARG A 214 6.24 12.00 -9.01
C ARG A 214 7.40 13.00 -8.89
N ILE A 215 8.53 12.55 -8.34
CA ILE A 215 9.78 13.31 -8.33
C ILE A 215 10.44 13.13 -9.70
N LYS A 216 10.15 14.03 -10.64
CA LYS A 216 10.55 13.92 -12.06
C LYS A 216 12.03 13.58 -12.25
N ASP A 217 12.92 14.23 -11.51
CA ASP A 217 14.37 13.98 -11.61
C ASP A 217 14.79 12.53 -11.30
N ILE A 218 14.00 11.79 -10.54
CA ILE A 218 14.26 10.38 -10.21
C ILE A 218 13.51 9.50 -11.19
N CYS A 219 12.21 9.76 -11.34
CA CYS A 219 11.30 8.93 -12.12
C CYS A 219 11.61 8.93 -13.61
N ASP A 220 12.20 10.01 -14.14
CA ASP A 220 12.46 10.16 -15.58
C ASP A 220 13.88 9.69 -15.96
N LYS A 221 14.79 9.57 -14.98
CA LYS A 221 16.21 9.24 -15.19
C LYS A 221 16.55 7.79 -14.86
N VAL A 222 15.73 7.10 -14.08
CA VAL A 222 15.94 5.70 -13.67
C VAL A 222 15.05 4.78 -14.52
N PRO A 223 15.60 3.90 -15.38
CA PRO A 223 14.79 2.89 -16.05
C PRO A 223 14.11 1.99 -14.98
N PRO A 224 12.99 1.32 -15.29
CA PRO A 224 12.19 0.53 -14.34
C PRO A 224 12.90 -0.79 -13.97
N LYS A 225 14.15 -0.72 -13.52
CA LYS A 225 14.79 -1.79 -12.76
C LYS A 225 14.55 -1.51 -11.28
N PRO A 226 14.39 -2.55 -10.45
CA PRO A 226 14.50 -2.41 -9.01
C PRO A 226 15.77 -1.61 -8.70
N ALA A 227 15.63 -0.44 -8.08
CA ALA A 227 16.80 0.32 -7.67
C ALA A 227 17.54 -0.56 -6.64
N GLU A 228 18.78 -0.94 -6.94
CA GLU A 228 19.62 -1.60 -5.96
C GLU A 228 19.75 -0.64 -4.76
N LYS A 229 19.24 -1.08 -3.61
CA LYS A 229 19.24 -0.29 -2.39
C LYS A 229 20.70 -0.14 -1.93
N SER A 230 21.23 1.08 -1.99
CA SER A 230 22.60 1.37 -1.60
C SER A 230 22.82 1.24 -0.08
N ILE A 231 21.79 1.55 0.71
CA ILE A 231 21.74 1.30 2.14
C ILE A 231 20.45 0.55 2.45
N CYS A 232 20.54 -0.55 3.20
CA CYS A 232 19.39 -1.36 3.63
C CYS A 232 19.24 -1.37 5.16
N ILE A 233 18.00 -1.43 5.64
CA ILE A 233 17.70 -1.78 7.03
C ILE A 233 17.70 -3.30 7.14
N ILE A 234 18.67 -3.86 7.86
CA ILE A 234 18.83 -5.33 7.96
C ILE A 234 18.39 -5.90 9.31
N ALA A 235 18.25 -5.06 10.34
CA ALA A 235 17.71 -5.47 11.64
C ALA A 235 17.21 -4.26 12.42
N ALA A 236 16.25 -4.49 13.33
CA ALA A 236 15.86 -3.54 14.35
C ALA A 236 15.63 -4.27 15.68
N LEU A 237 16.14 -3.69 16.77
CA LEU A 237 15.80 -4.09 18.13
C LEU A 237 14.71 -3.14 18.62
N VAL A 238 13.46 -3.57 18.47
CA VAL A 238 12.26 -2.74 18.75
C VAL A 238 11.72 -2.90 20.18
N ASN A 239 11.98 -4.05 20.83
CA ASN A 239 11.48 -4.37 22.17
C ASN A 239 12.61 -4.99 23.02
N PRO A 240 13.59 -4.19 23.47
CA PRO A 240 14.72 -4.67 24.27
C PRO A 240 14.27 -5.12 25.67
N LYS A 241 15.04 -6.00 26.30
CA LYS A 241 14.78 -6.39 27.70
C LYS A 241 14.99 -5.19 28.62
N GLY A 242 13.97 -4.82 29.39
CA GLY A 242 14.05 -3.74 30.37
C GLY A 242 13.29 -2.51 29.89
N ALA A 243 13.91 -1.33 29.96
CA ALA A 243 13.33 -0.09 29.43
C ALA A 243 13.61 0.03 27.93
N ASP A 244 12.59 0.36 27.14
CA ASP A 244 12.75 0.54 25.69
C ASP A 244 13.64 1.75 25.36
N LYS A 245 13.32 2.90 25.99
CA LYS A 245 14.00 4.17 25.73
C LYS A 245 15.51 4.07 25.95
N GLY A 246 16.26 4.34 24.89
CA GLY A 246 17.72 4.34 24.91
C GLY A 246 18.36 2.96 24.63
N LEU A 247 17.57 1.88 24.56
CA LEU A 247 18.06 0.53 24.27
C LEU A 247 17.63 0.01 22.89
N GLU A 248 16.69 0.68 22.24
CA GLU A 248 16.29 0.38 20.86
C GLU A 248 17.41 0.70 19.86
N SER A 249 17.45 -0.04 18.75
CA SER A 249 18.43 0.23 17.69
C SER A 249 17.96 -0.22 16.32
N VAL A 250 18.52 0.39 15.27
CA VAL A 250 18.35 -0.01 13.87
C VAL A 250 19.72 -0.30 13.29
N THR A 251 19.87 -1.40 12.55
CA THR A 251 21.12 -1.77 11.88
C THR A 251 20.99 -1.53 10.38
N LEU A 252 21.88 -0.69 9.86
CA LEU A 252 21.96 -0.31 8.46
C LEU A 252 23.15 -1.02 7.80
N LEU A 253 22.98 -1.54 6.59
CA LEU A 253 24.02 -2.17 5.78
C LEU A 253 24.29 -1.30 4.55
N ASN A 254 25.56 -0.99 4.30
CA ASN A 254 25.99 -0.46 3.00
C ASN A 254 26.28 -1.63 2.05
N THR A 255 25.52 -1.74 0.97
CA THR A 255 25.64 -2.83 -0.02
C THR A 255 26.63 -2.51 -1.14
N THR A 256 27.20 -1.30 -1.13
CA THR A 256 28.03 -0.79 -2.22
C THR A 256 29.54 -0.95 -1.92
N PRO A 257 30.39 -0.94 -2.96
CA PRO A 257 31.84 -0.99 -2.79
C PRO A 257 32.47 0.38 -2.42
N GLN A 258 31.66 1.41 -2.12
CA GLN A 258 32.13 2.72 -1.69
C GLN A 258 31.59 3.08 -0.30
N GLU A 259 32.31 3.93 0.43
CA GLU A 259 31.75 4.57 1.63
C GLU A 259 30.60 5.50 1.24
N ILE A 260 29.53 5.47 2.04
CA ILE A 260 28.38 6.36 1.87
C ILE A 260 28.26 7.25 3.11
N ASP A 261 28.38 8.56 2.90
CA ASP A 261 28.10 9.56 3.92
C ASP A 261 26.58 9.70 4.14
N LEU A 262 26.14 9.42 5.37
CA LEU A 262 24.74 9.53 5.78
C LEU A 262 24.43 10.87 6.47
N THR A 263 25.36 11.83 6.48
CA THR A 263 25.14 13.15 7.07
C THR A 263 23.90 13.81 6.46
N GLY A 264 22.91 14.13 7.29
CA GLY A 264 21.65 14.75 6.89
C GLY A 264 20.59 13.76 6.36
N TRP A 265 20.91 12.47 6.26
CA TRP A 265 19.90 11.41 6.08
C TRP A 265 19.09 11.26 7.37
N SER A 266 17.96 10.54 7.32
CA SER A 266 17.15 10.32 8.52
C SER A 266 16.49 8.95 8.56
N LEU A 267 16.33 8.43 9.77
CA LEU A 267 15.36 7.39 10.09
C LEU A 267 14.04 8.05 10.48
N ALA A 268 12.92 7.51 10.01
CA ALA A 268 11.59 7.98 10.34
C ALA A 268 10.68 6.86 10.87
N ASP A 269 9.84 7.18 11.84
CA ASP A 269 8.82 6.28 12.40
C ASP A 269 7.45 6.42 11.70
N LYS A 270 6.45 5.63 12.15
CA LYS A 270 5.08 5.65 11.62
C LYS A 270 4.36 6.99 11.72
N ASN A 271 4.81 7.87 12.61
CA ASN A 271 4.27 9.21 12.82
C ASN A 271 5.09 10.29 12.08
N LYS A 272 6.04 9.89 11.22
CA LYS A 272 7.00 10.75 10.53
C LYS A 272 7.91 11.55 11.46
N LYS A 273 8.07 11.17 12.74
CA LYS A 273 9.16 11.75 13.55
C LYS A 273 10.49 11.26 12.97
N LYS A 274 11.56 12.06 13.10
CA LYS A 274 12.82 11.81 12.40
C LYS A 274 14.01 11.89 13.34
N LEU A 275 14.91 10.91 13.21
CA LEU A 275 16.28 10.94 13.74
C LEU A 275 17.24 11.23 12.60
N VAL A 276 17.99 12.33 12.68
CA VAL A 276 18.99 12.70 11.67
C VAL A 276 20.29 11.93 11.90
N LEU A 277 20.81 11.31 10.85
CA LEU A 277 22.07 10.57 10.83
C LEU A 277 23.24 11.53 10.56
N LYS A 278 24.42 11.21 11.13
CA LYS A 278 25.60 12.09 11.11
C LYS A 278 26.88 11.42 10.64
N ASP A 279 26.87 10.10 10.48
CA ASP A 279 28.08 9.31 10.27
C ASP A 279 27.94 8.46 9.00
N GLY A 280 29.02 8.36 8.22
CA GLY A 280 29.07 7.51 7.01
C GLY A 280 29.33 6.03 7.31
N ILE A 281 28.87 5.14 6.43
CA ILE A 281 29.08 3.68 6.53
C ILE A 281 30.06 3.26 5.44
N ALA A 282 31.16 2.61 5.83
CA ALA A 282 32.16 2.11 4.89
C ALA A 282 31.58 1.04 3.93
N ALA A 283 32.29 0.78 2.84
CA ALA A 283 31.89 -0.19 1.83
C ALA A 283 31.63 -1.59 2.43
N GLY A 284 30.46 -2.17 2.17
CA GLY A 284 30.09 -3.50 2.66
C GLY A 284 29.83 -3.61 4.17
N GLU A 285 29.97 -2.52 4.93
CA GLU A 285 29.88 -2.55 6.40
C GLU A 285 28.45 -2.37 6.91
N ALA A 286 28.19 -2.91 8.09
CA ALA A 286 26.95 -2.70 8.82
C ALA A 286 27.18 -1.80 10.04
N ARG A 287 26.32 -0.80 10.23
CA ARG A 287 26.33 0.06 11.42
C ARG A 287 25.02 -0.08 12.20
N ARG A 288 25.16 -0.25 13.51
CA ARG A 288 24.05 -0.07 14.46
C ARG A 288 23.88 1.39 14.84
N VAL A 289 22.70 1.93 14.62
CA VAL A 289 22.23 3.25 15.06
C VAL A 289 21.41 3.05 16.34
N HIS A 290 21.91 3.58 17.44
CA HIS A 290 21.19 3.56 18.72
C HIS A 290 20.15 4.66 18.76
N LEU A 291 18.95 4.34 19.25
CA LEU A 291 17.85 5.28 19.34
C LEU A 291 17.75 5.84 20.76
N SER A 292 17.70 7.15 20.87
CA SER A 292 17.54 7.86 22.16
C SER A 292 16.16 7.63 22.81
N GLY A 293 15.17 7.20 22.02
CA GLY A 293 13.75 7.17 22.39
C GLY A 293 13.12 8.57 22.49
N GLN A 294 13.80 9.62 22.02
CA GLN A 294 13.30 11.01 21.98
C GLN A 294 12.90 11.42 20.57
N ASP A 295 13.75 11.12 19.58
CA ASP A 295 13.62 11.58 18.20
C ASP A 295 12.63 10.75 17.39
N ILE A 296 12.67 9.43 17.57
CA ILE A 296 11.74 8.46 16.97
C ILE A 296 11.31 7.45 18.02
N GLU A 297 10.17 6.83 17.79
CA GLU A 297 9.56 5.86 18.71
C GLU A 297 9.24 4.57 17.97
N LEU A 298 9.88 3.46 18.35
CA LEU A 298 9.50 2.14 17.86
C LEU A 298 8.53 1.54 18.88
N SER A 299 7.40 1.02 18.40
CA SER A 299 6.33 0.56 19.28
C SER A 299 6.44 -0.93 19.46
N ASN A 300 6.29 -1.42 20.70
CA ASN A 300 6.27 -2.86 20.98
C ASN A 300 5.07 -3.62 20.37
N ASN A 301 4.10 -2.91 19.79
CA ASN A 301 2.91 -3.47 19.12
C ASN A 301 2.96 -3.27 17.60
N GLY A 302 4.16 -3.16 17.04
CA GLY A 302 4.36 -2.97 15.61
C GLY A 302 4.43 -1.51 15.14
N GLY A 303 5.08 -1.34 14.00
CA GLY A 303 5.30 -0.04 13.38
C GLY A 303 6.05 -0.16 12.06
N ILE A 304 6.58 0.97 11.61
CA ILE A 304 7.41 1.07 10.41
C ILE A 304 8.67 1.86 10.71
N ILE A 305 9.73 1.56 9.98
CA ILE A 305 11.01 2.27 10.02
C ILE A 305 11.37 2.60 8.58
N THR A 306 11.56 3.88 8.27
CA THR A 306 11.88 4.35 6.93
C THR A 306 13.23 5.06 6.93
N LEU A 307 14.11 4.68 6.01
CA LEU A 307 15.37 5.37 5.75
C LEU A 307 15.17 6.37 4.62
N LEU A 308 15.44 7.64 4.90
CA LEU A 308 15.35 8.75 3.96
C LEU A 308 16.73 9.34 3.70
N ASN A 309 17.03 9.66 2.44
CA ASN A 309 18.25 10.41 2.12
C ASN A 309 18.13 11.89 2.51
N LYS A 310 19.21 12.66 2.31
CA LYS A 310 19.26 14.10 2.61
C LYS A 310 18.18 14.95 1.92
N SER A 311 17.61 14.46 0.82
CA SER A 311 16.54 15.13 0.07
C SER A 311 15.15 14.67 0.50
N GLY A 312 15.05 13.81 1.52
CA GLY A 312 13.79 13.25 2.01
C GLY A 312 13.23 12.11 1.17
N ILE A 313 14.01 11.57 0.22
CA ILE A 313 13.59 10.45 -0.64
C ILE A 313 13.80 9.15 0.13
N LYS A 314 12.81 8.26 0.09
CA LYS A 314 12.92 6.91 0.65
C LYS A 314 13.98 6.10 -0.08
N ILE A 315 14.92 5.56 0.68
CA ILE A 315 15.97 4.63 0.20
C ILE A 315 15.61 3.21 0.59
N ASP A 316 15.13 3.00 1.81
CA ASP A 316 14.63 1.72 2.26
C ASP A 316 13.55 1.90 3.33
N GLY A 317 12.80 0.85 3.62
CA GLY A 317 11.84 0.87 4.71
C GLY A 317 11.30 -0.52 5.00
N VAL A 318 11.01 -0.75 6.28
CA VAL A 318 10.45 -2.00 6.79
C VAL A 318 9.23 -1.72 7.65
N SER A 319 8.37 -2.72 7.76
CA SER A 319 7.31 -2.81 8.75
C SER A 319 7.59 -4.00 9.68
N TYR A 320 7.05 -3.95 10.90
CA TYR A 320 7.15 -5.02 11.88
C TYR A 320 5.87 -5.04 12.72
N THR A 321 5.47 -6.22 13.19
CA THR A 321 4.25 -6.47 13.97
C THR A 321 4.60 -7.10 15.30
#